data_AF-A0A815NMY9-F1
#
_entry.id   AF-A0A815NMY9-F1
#
_cell.length_a   1.000
_cell.length_b   1.000
_cell.length_c   1.000
_cell.angle_alpha   90.00
_cell.angle_beta   90.00
_cell.angle_gamma   90.00
#
_symmetry.space_group_name_H-M   'P 1'
#
loop_
_entity.id
_entity.type
_entity.pdbx_description
1 polymer ?
#
loop_
_entity_poly.entity_id
_entity_poly.type
_entity_poly.pdbx_seq_one_letter_code
_entity_poly.pdbx_strand_id
1 'polypeptide(L)'
;QTDVILLDEIIERSCLTIDPSDKHSLAFEAFLSNEIIDVKRVDDINKFVYKPAIGFKAPIKLYPLSHLKSRHESCERAVTVGDIRDTILKARADSIIDSLIKSSDVVKVTNNKKEVLFYIDRAYALRVNPEFIESWKII
;
A
#
# COMPACT_ATOMS: atom_id res chain seq x y z
N GLN A 1 -1.09 6.66 -13.22
CA GLN A 1 -0.44 7.81 -12.56
C GLN A 1 -1.58 8.74 -12.21
N THR A 2 -1.75 9.09 -10.94
CA THR A 2 -2.83 9.97 -10.50
C THR A 2 -2.57 11.38 -11.00
N ASP A 3 -3.63 12.05 -11.46
CA ASP A 3 -3.53 13.41 -11.99
C ASP A 3 -3.10 14.38 -10.90
N VAL A 4 -2.36 15.41 -11.30
CA VAL A 4 -1.92 16.50 -10.44
C VAL A 4 -3.02 17.57 -10.49
N ILE A 5 -3.69 17.83 -9.36
CA ILE A 5 -4.94 18.60 -9.34
C ILE A 5 -4.80 19.80 -8.38
N LEU A 6 -5.42 20.92 -8.72
CA LEU A 6 -5.48 22.11 -7.84
C LEU A 6 -6.48 21.91 -6.70
N LEU A 7 -6.28 22.59 -5.57
CA LEU A 7 -7.26 22.55 -4.47
C LEU A 7 -8.65 22.99 -4.95
N ASP A 8 -8.71 24.04 -5.77
CA ASP A 8 -9.96 24.59 -6.30
C ASP A 8 -10.71 23.56 -7.15
N GLU A 9 -9.99 22.81 -7.98
CA GLU A 9 -10.55 21.72 -8.78
C GLU A 9 -11.02 20.55 -7.90
N ILE A 10 -10.33 20.25 -6.79
CA ILE A 10 -10.77 19.22 -5.83
C ILE A 10 -12.07 19.65 -5.15
N ILE A 11 -12.16 20.91 -4.72
CA ILE A 11 -13.35 21.47 -4.06
C ILE A 11 -14.54 21.45 -5.01
N GLU A 12 -14.33 21.91 -6.25
CA GLU A 12 -15.35 21.96 -7.30
C GLU A 12 -15.85 20.54 -7.64
N ARG A 13 -14.94 19.59 -7.87
CA ARG A 13 -15.30 18.18 -8.18
C ARG A 13 -15.98 17.45 -7.03
N SER A 14 -15.66 17.83 -5.79
CA SER A 14 -16.27 17.24 -4.59
C SER A 14 -17.61 17.88 -4.23
N CYS A 15 -18.04 18.91 -4.97
CA CYS A 15 -19.22 19.72 -4.67
C CYS A 15 -19.23 20.25 -3.22
N LEU A 16 -18.04 20.54 -2.66
CA LEU A 16 -17.91 21.02 -1.28
C LEU A 16 -18.05 22.55 -1.28
N THR A 17 -18.95 23.07 -0.45
CA THR A 17 -19.00 24.51 -0.16
C THR A 17 -18.09 24.77 1.03
N ILE A 18 -16.95 25.42 0.79
CA ILE A 18 -15.96 25.76 1.82
C ILE A 18 -15.92 27.27 1.94
N ASP A 19 -15.96 27.79 3.17
CA ASP A 19 -15.80 29.22 3.42
C ASP A 19 -14.38 29.65 2.95
N PRO A 20 -14.23 30.79 2.26
CA PRO A 20 -12.91 31.30 1.86
C PRO A 20 -11.90 31.38 3.01
N SER A 21 -12.36 31.61 4.24
CA SER A 21 -11.52 31.64 5.44
C SER A 21 -10.92 30.27 5.80
N ASP A 22 -11.67 29.18 5.57
CA ASP A 22 -11.23 27.80 5.84
C ASP A 22 -10.36 27.22 4.71
N LYS A 23 -10.40 27.84 3.52
CA LYS A 23 -9.64 27.39 2.34
C LYS A 23 -8.13 27.40 2.59
N HIS A 24 -7.63 28.38 3.35
CA HIS A 24 -6.22 28.45 3.72
C HIS A 24 -5.82 27.30 4.66
N SER A 25 -6.64 27.06 5.69
CA SER A 25 -6.42 25.97 6.66
C SER A 25 -6.50 24.59 5.98
N LEU A 26 -7.41 24.40 5.02
CA LEU A 26 -7.45 23.17 4.22
C LEU A 26 -6.15 22.96 3.41
N ALA A 27 -5.68 24.01 2.72
CA ALA A 27 -4.50 23.94 1.86
C ALA A 27 -3.21 23.68 2.64
N PHE A 28 -3.05 24.31 3.81
CA PHE A 28 -1.79 24.33 4.55
C PHE A 28 -1.75 23.45 5.79
N GLU A 29 -2.88 23.20 6.45
CA GLU A 29 -2.89 22.37 7.66
C GLU A 29 -3.38 20.97 7.33
N ALA A 30 -4.55 20.85 6.70
CA ALA A 30 -5.16 19.55 6.46
C ALA A 30 -4.45 18.73 5.36
N PHE A 31 -4.07 19.35 4.24
CA PHE A 31 -3.48 18.61 3.12
C PHE A 31 -1.98 18.38 3.28
N LEU A 32 -1.24 19.31 3.92
CA LEU A 32 0.19 19.13 4.18
C LEU A 32 0.47 18.13 5.30
N SER A 33 -0.42 17.99 6.29
CA SER A 33 -0.27 17.00 7.36
C SER A 33 -0.73 15.59 6.97
N ASN A 34 -1.33 15.43 5.79
CA ASN A 34 -1.95 14.18 5.39
C ASN A 34 -0.96 13.25 4.66
N GLU A 35 -0.69 12.08 5.25
CA GLU A 35 0.27 11.11 4.71
C GLU A 35 -0.10 10.50 3.34
N ILE A 36 -1.38 10.55 2.95
CA ILE A 36 -1.88 10.05 1.66
C ILE A 36 -1.96 11.13 0.58
N ILE A 37 -1.52 12.35 0.87
CA ILE A 37 -1.47 13.45 -0.09
C ILE A 37 -0.01 13.88 -0.26
N ASP A 38 0.44 13.97 -1.51
CA ASP A 38 1.72 14.54 -1.87
C ASP A 38 1.50 15.92 -2.50
N VAL A 39 2.35 16.89 -2.14
CA VAL A 39 2.26 18.26 -2.64
C VAL A 39 3.41 18.51 -3.61
N LYS A 40 3.07 18.82 -4.87
CA LYS A 40 4.02 19.14 -5.92
C LYS A 40 3.91 20.61 -6.29
N ARG A 41 5.03 21.30 -6.27
CA ARG A 41 5.12 22.67 -6.78
C ARG A 41 5.32 22.61 -8.30
N VAL A 42 4.35 23.13 -9.05
CA VAL A 42 4.36 23.18 -10.53
C VAL A 42 3.99 24.61 -10.91
N ASP A 43 4.86 25.28 -11.66
CA ASP A 43 4.69 26.68 -12.08
C ASP A 43 4.43 27.62 -10.88
N ASP A 44 5.19 27.44 -9.79
CA ASP A 44 5.04 28.17 -8.51
C ASP A 44 3.72 27.99 -7.75
N ILE A 45 2.86 27.09 -8.21
CA ILE A 45 1.59 26.77 -7.56
C ILE A 45 1.68 25.39 -6.91
N ASN A 46 1.16 25.27 -5.69
CA ASN A 46 1.01 23.98 -5.01
C ASN A 46 -0.13 23.20 -5.65
N LYS A 47 0.19 22.02 -6.19
CA LYS A 47 -0.76 21.05 -6.70
C LYS A 47 -0.72 19.77 -5.87
N PHE A 48 -1.85 19.10 -5.77
CA PHE A 48 -2.04 17.96 -4.89
C PHE A 48 -2.15 16.68 -5.69
N VAL A 49 -1.50 15.63 -5.20
CA VAL A 49 -1.49 14.30 -5.81
C VAL A 49 -1.82 13.29 -4.74
N TYR A 50 -2.71 12.35 -5.05
CA TYR A 50 -2.91 11.21 -4.18
C TYR A 50 -1.64 10.35 -4.12
N LYS A 51 -1.11 10.20 -2.92
CA LYS A 51 0.02 9.34 -2.58
C LYS A 51 -0.52 8.03 -2.02
N PRO A 52 -0.52 6.95 -2.80
CA PRO A 52 -0.98 5.66 -2.30
C PRO A 52 -0.07 5.17 -1.16
N ALA A 53 -0.63 4.36 -0.27
CA ALA A 53 0.09 3.73 0.84
C ALA A 53 1.33 2.94 0.38
N ILE A 54 1.30 2.45 -0.88
CA ILE A 54 2.43 1.77 -1.51
C ILE A 54 2.80 2.47 -2.82
N GLY A 55 4.08 2.85 -2.95
CA GLY A 55 4.61 3.41 -4.19
C GLY A 55 5.00 2.36 -5.21
N PHE A 56 4.05 1.59 -5.78
CA PHE A 56 4.39 0.66 -6.86
C PHE A 56 4.86 1.45 -8.11
N LYS A 57 6.15 1.36 -8.45
CA LYS A 57 6.65 1.87 -9.73
C LYS A 57 6.29 0.86 -10.84
N ALA A 58 5.99 1.35 -12.03
CA ALA A 58 5.75 0.47 -13.17
C ALA A 58 7.06 -0.28 -13.56
N PRO A 59 6.98 -1.56 -13.98
CA PRO A 59 5.78 -2.37 -14.18
C PRO A 59 5.24 -3.04 -12.90
N ILE A 60 3.92 -2.88 -12.69
CA ILE A 60 3.16 -3.26 -11.48
C ILE A 60 3.17 -4.79 -11.20
N LYS A 61 3.47 -5.66 -12.17
CA LYS A 61 3.42 -7.12 -11.96
C LYS A 61 4.56 -7.67 -11.11
N LEU A 62 5.74 -7.07 -11.18
CA LEU A 62 6.94 -7.56 -10.46
C LEU A 62 7.18 -6.80 -9.16
N TYR A 63 6.66 -5.58 -9.08
CA TYR A 63 6.88 -4.67 -7.96
C TYR A 63 6.31 -5.14 -6.61
N PRO A 64 5.14 -5.81 -6.55
CA PRO A 64 4.56 -6.23 -5.28
C PRO A 64 5.42 -7.23 -4.52
N LEU A 65 5.97 -8.24 -5.20
CA LEU A 65 6.85 -9.22 -4.55
C LEU A 65 8.18 -8.59 -4.15
N SER A 66 8.82 -7.82 -5.03
CA SER A 66 10.07 -7.13 -4.71
C SER A 66 9.90 -6.11 -3.58
N HIS A 67 8.73 -5.46 -3.50
CA HIS A 67 8.42 -4.53 -2.42
C HIS A 67 8.20 -5.26 -1.09
N LEU A 68 7.45 -6.37 -1.07
CA LEU A 68 7.30 -7.20 0.13
C LEU A 68 8.67 -7.71 0.64
N LYS A 69 9.53 -8.16 -0.29
CA LYS A 69 10.89 -8.58 0.03
C LYS A 69 11.72 -7.44 0.61
N SER A 70 11.76 -6.29 -0.06
CA SER A 70 12.52 -5.12 0.42
C SER A 70 12.06 -4.65 1.80
N ARG A 71 10.74 -4.65 2.07
CA ARG A 71 10.22 -4.29 3.40
C ARG A 71 10.61 -5.31 4.47
N HIS A 72 10.61 -6.61 4.13
CA HIS A 72 11.09 -7.66 5.02
C HIS A 72 12.56 -7.46 5.36
N GLU A 73 13.41 -7.23 4.35
CA GLU A 73 14.85 -6.98 4.51
C GLU A 73 15.15 -5.72 5.33
N SER A 74 14.34 -4.67 5.18
CA SER A 74 14.46 -3.41 5.94
C SER A 74 13.76 -3.44 7.31
N CYS A 75 13.17 -4.57 7.72
CA CYS A 75 12.34 -4.69 8.92
C CYS A 75 11.22 -3.64 9.01
N GLU A 76 10.65 -3.26 7.87
CA GLU A 76 9.55 -2.31 7.80
C GLU A 76 8.21 -2.96 8.16
N ARG A 77 7.21 -2.12 8.44
CA ARG A 77 5.83 -2.54 8.66
C ARG A 77 5.33 -3.46 7.55
N ALA A 78 4.61 -4.51 7.93
CA ALA A 78 3.97 -5.45 7.01
C ALA A 78 2.89 -4.79 6.15
N VAL A 79 2.75 -5.28 4.91
CA VAL A 79 1.79 -4.76 3.93
C VAL A 79 0.45 -5.46 4.11
N THR A 80 -0.61 -4.68 4.18
CA THR A 80 -1.97 -5.21 4.23
C THR A 80 -2.56 -5.37 2.83
N VAL A 81 -3.56 -6.25 2.71
CA VAL A 81 -4.37 -6.36 1.50
C VAL A 81 -5.07 -5.03 1.17
N GLY A 82 -5.46 -4.27 2.20
CA GLY A 82 -6.02 -2.92 2.05
C GLY A 82 -5.04 -1.98 1.35
N ASP A 83 -3.79 -1.95 1.80
CA ASP A 83 -2.76 -1.08 1.23
C ASP A 83 -2.57 -1.32 -0.29
N ILE A 84 -2.67 -2.58 -0.75
CA ILE A 84 -2.60 -2.92 -2.18
C ILE A 84 -3.85 -2.46 -2.93
N ARG A 85 -5.04 -2.67 -2.36
CA ARG A 85 -6.33 -2.27 -2.96
C ARG A 85 -6.49 -0.75 -3.06
N ASP A 86 -5.89 0.00 -2.15
CA ASP A 86 -5.90 1.47 -2.16
C ASP A 86 -4.89 2.02 -3.17
N THR A 87 -3.85 1.24 -3.49
CA THR A 87 -2.79 1.65 -4.40
C THR A 87 -3.12 1.36 -5.87
N ILE A 88 -3.75 0.22 -6.15
CA ILE A 88 -3.99 -0.27 -7.50
C ILE A 88 -5.50 -0.27 -7.74
N LEU A 89 -5.94 0.07 -8.97
CA LEU A 89 -7.34 -0.08 -9.38
C LEU A 89 -7.91 -1.42 -8.88
N LYS A 90 -9.02 -1.35 -8.15
CA LYS A 90 -9.62 -2.47 -7.42
C LYS A 90 -9.71 -3.76 -8.23
N ALA A 91 -10.12 -3.66 -9.50
CA ALA A 91 -10.23 -4.81 -10.42
C ALA A 91 -8.90 -5.54 -10.72
N ARG A 92 -7.75 -4.86 -10.57
CA ARG A 92 -6.41 -5.44 -10.74
C ARG A 92 -5.78 -5.85 -9.41
N ALA A 93 -6.19 -5.23 -8.30
CA ALA A 93 -5.63 -5.50 -6.98
C ALA A 93 -5.85 -6.97 -6.57
N ASP A 94 -7.07 -7.47 -6.68
CA ASP A 94 -7.40 -8.85 -6.26
C ASP A 94 -6.63 -9.90 -7.09
N SER A 95 -6.51 -9.69 -8.41
CA SER A 95 -5.71 -10.58 -9.27
C SER A 95 -4.23 -10.60 -8.89
N ILE A 96 -3.66 -9.46 -8.47
CA ILE A 96 -2.27 -9.37 -8.01
C ILE A 96 -2.12 -10.08 -6.66
N ILE A 97 -3.04 -9.84 -5.73
CA ILE A 97 -3.05 -10.48 -4.41
C ILE A 97 -3.13 -12.01 -4.58
N ASP A 98 -4.03 -12.50 -5.42
CA ASP A 98 -4.16 -13.92 -5.72
C ASP A 98 -2.88 -14.49 -6.34
N SER A 99 -2.26 -13.75 -7.27
CA SER A 99 -0.99 -14.15 -7.86
C SER A 99 0.15 -14.22 -6.82
N LEU A 100 0.18 -13.31 -5.85
CA LEU A 100 1.16 -13.31 -4.77
C LEU A 100 0.94 -14.48 -3.83
N ILE A 101 -0.29 -14.75 -3.41
CA ILE A 101 -0.60 -15.85 -2.47
C ILE A 101 -0.40 -17.21 -3.13
N LYS A 102 -0.63 -17.33 -4.44
CA LYS A 102 -0.27 -18.52 -5.21
C LYS A 102 1.24 -18.67 -5.36
N SER A 103 1.99 -17.56 -5.26
CA SER A 103 3.45 -17.66 -5.16
C SER A 103 3.79 -18.27 -3.81
N SER A 104 4.73 -19.20 -3.83
CA SER A 104 5.20 -19.88 -2.64
C SER A 104 6.16 -19.02 -1.79
N ASP A 105 6.25 -17.73 -2.09
CA ASP A 105 7.11 -16.71 -1.45
C ASP A 105 6.32 -15.73 -0.60
N VAL A 106 4.98 -15.85 -0.57
CA VAL A 106 4.11 -14.94 0.20
C VAL A 106 3.06 -15.74 0.94
N VAL A 107 2.85 -15.41 2.21
CA VAL A 107 1.74 -15.93 3.00
C VAL A 107 0.78 -14.80 3.37
N LYS A 108 -0.52 -15.07 3.25
CA LYS A 108 -1.58 -14.22 3.77
C LYS A 108 -1.98 -14.70 5.16
N VAL A 109 -1.94 -13.80 6.14
CA VAL A 109 -2.39 -14.05 7.51
C VAL A 109 -3.54 -13.10 7.82
N THR A 110 -4.60 -13.63 8.44
CA THR A 110 -5.73 -12.84 8.89
C THR A 110 -5.65 -12.66 10.40
N ASN A 111 -5.60 -11.40 10.86
CA ASN A 111 -5.62 -11.05 12.28
C ASN A 111 -6.65 -9.95 12.53
N ASN A 112 -7.61 -10.15 13.42
CA ASN A 112 -8.64 -9.15 13.79
C ASN A 112 -9.33 -8.50 12.58
N LYS A 113 -9.76 -9.33 11.61
CA LYS A 113 -10.39 -8.90 10.34
C LYS A 113 -9.48 -8.13 9.37
N LYS A 114 -8.19 -7.96 9.70
CA LYS A 114 -7.19 -7.40 8.77
C LYS A 114 -6.41 -8.53 8.12
N GLU A 115 -6.33 -8.48 6.80
CA GLU A 115 -5.52 -9.40 6.00
C GLU A 115 -4.15 -8.77 5.72
N VAL A 116 -3.09 -9.48 6.10
CA VAL A 116 -1.69 -9.03 6.00
C VAL A 116 -0.91 -10.00 5.13
N LEU A 117 -0.04 -9.47 4.29
CA LEU A 117 0.85 -10.24 3.42
C LEU A 117 2.27 -10.19 3.96
N PHE A 118 2.88 -11.37 4.13
CA PHE A 118 4.26 -11.53 4.56
C PHE A 118 5.09 -12.19 3.46
N TYR A 119 6.29 -11.67 3.24
CA TYR A 119 7.30 -12.35 2.44
C TYR A 119 7.90 -13.51 3.23
N ILE A 120 8.07 -14.66 2.59
CA ILE A 120 8.75 -15.82 3.15
C ILE A 120 10.18 -15.82 2.62
N ASP A 121 11.14 -15.60 3.51
CA ASP A 121 12.54 -15.77 3.16
C ASP A 121 12.89 -17.27 3.04
N ARG A 122 13.18 -17.68 1.81
CA ARG A 122 13.56 -19.05 1.48
C ARG A 122 15.00 -19.39 1.83
N ALA A 123 15.86 -18.40 2.04
CA ALA A 123 17.23 -18.65 2.48
C ALA A 123 17.25 -19.43 3.80
N TYR A 124 16.20 -19.27 4.62
CA TYR A 124 16.04 -19.93 5.92
C TYR A 124 14.92 -20.98 5.92
N ALA A 125 14.47 -21.44 4.74
CA ALA A 125 13.42 -22.46 4.68
C ALA A 125 13.97 -23.82 5.14
N LEU A 126 13.56 -24.23 6.34
CA LEU A 126 13.84 -25.57 6.86
C LEU A 126 12.88 -26.58 6.22
N ARG A 127 13.44 -27.57 5.54
CA ARG A 127 12.69 -28.74 5.10
C ARG A 127 12.76 -29.79 6.20
N VAL A 128 11.61 -30.06 6.79
CA VAL A 128 11.48 -31.00 7.91
C VAL A 128 10.73 -32.23 7.43
N ASN A 129 11.21 -33.42 7.80
CA ASN A 129 10.53 -34.68 7.49
C ASN A 129 9.15 -34.70 8.20
N PRO A 130 8.06 -35.10 7.52
CA PRO A 130 6.75 -35.33 8.16
C PRO A 130 6.81 -36.12 9.48
N GLU A 131 7.66 -37.14 9.59
CA GLU A 131 7.81 -37.96 10.80
C GLU A 131 8.34 -37.15 12.00
N PHE A 132 9.23 -36.19 11.76
CA PHE A 132 9.69 -35.26 12.79
C PHE A 132 8.57 -34.30 13.22
N ILE A 133 7.75 -33.83 12.27
CA ILE A 133 6.61 -32.95 12.57
C ILE A 133 5.61 -33.68 13.46
N GLU A 134 5.29 -34.94 13.17
CA GLU A 134 4.40 -35.74 14.00
C GLU A 134 4.99 -35.99 15.39
N SER A 135 6.29 -36.30 15.47
CA SER A 135 6.96 -36.48 16.76
C SER A 135 6.95 -35.19 17.61
N TRP A 136 7.13 -34.02 16.98
CA TRP A 136 7.16 -32.73 17.67
C TRP A 136 5.79 -32.31 18.22
N LYS A 137 4.69 -32.62 17.53
CA LYS A 137 3.32 -32.31 17.97
C LYS A 137 2.90 -33.05 19.26
N ILE A 138 3.61 -34.11 19.61
CA ILE A 138 3.30 -34.99 20.76
C ILE A 138 3.99 -34.48 22.05
N ILE A 139 4.92 -33.53 21.93
CA ILE A 139 5.57 -32.84 23.04
C ILE A 139 4.67 -31.70 23.54
#